data_AF-A0A835Z4M0-F1
#
_entry.id   AF-A0A835Z4M0-F1
#
_cell.length_a   1.000
_cell.length_b   1.000
_cell.length_c   1.000
_cell.angle_alpha   90.00
_cell.angle_beta   90.00
_cell.angle_gamma   90.00
#
_symmetry.space_group_name_H-M   'P 1'
#
loop_
_entity.id
_entity.type
_entity.pdbx_description
1 polymer ?
#
loop_
_entity_poly.entity_id
_entity_poly.type
_entity_poly.pdbx_seq_one_letter_code
_entity_poly.pdbx_strand_id
1 'polypeptide(L)'
;MAQLVQIRHHRDTRESTDTGFSPLKLLLPVDYPVSVRPEYARYAGWQFVASICGSAASVFGTQALFCAAGMDVSAPLAASTAWVLKDGIGQFGGIMFSSVVGTRFDTNPRLWIFVSAAVLDASVVLEMIAPMAPSAFLMLASVSNGLKNVSFLAASASRATIHSHLALGKNLADVTVKKGSQNIVSSMIGMGTGIALTSVVGLESFVAMALCAGHLIGTHLSVSKITV
;
A
#
# COMPACT_ATOMS: atom_id res chain seq x y z
N MET A 1 27.39 -13.25 -30.38
CA MET A 1 25.91 -13.31 -30.56
C MET A 1 25.26 -14.62 -30.08
N ALA A 2 25.98 -15.74 -29.96
CA ALA A 2 25.39 -17.01 -29.49
C ALA A 2 25.02 -17.06 -27.99
N GLN A 3 25.66 -16.27 -27.13
CA GLN A 3 25.37 -16.27 -25.67
C GLN A 3 24.12 -15.49 -25.27
N LEU A 4 23.67 -14.52 -26.08
CA LEU A 4 22.44 -13.77 -25.81
C LEU A 4 21.17 -14.54 -26.20
N VAL A 5 21.29 -15.53 -27.09
CA VAL A 5 20.16 -16.40 -27.48
C VAL A 5 19.94 -17.51 -26.44
N GLN A 6 20.99 -18.02 -25.79
CA GLN A 6 20.85 -18.99 -24.71
C GLN A 6 20.19 -18.42 -23.44
N ILE A 7 20.36 -17.13 -23.15
CA ILE A 7 19.68 -16.48 -22.02
C ILE A 7 18.18 -16.32 -22.30
N ARG A 8 17.78 -16.22 -23.57
CA ARG A 8 16.38 -16.10 -23.95
C ARG A 8 15.64 -17.44 -23.96
N HIS A 9 16.34 -18.54 -24.25
CA HIS A 9 15.73 -19.88 -24.28
C HIS A 9 15.62 -20.57 -22.91
N HIS A 10 16.33 -20.10 -21.88
CA HIS A 10 16.23 -20.68 -20.53
C HIS A 10 15.10 -20.09 -19.66
N ARG A 11 14.38 -19.07 -20.17
CA ARG A 11 13.29 -18.41 -19.42
C ARG A 11 11.94 -19.15 -19.50
N ASP A 12 11.81 -20.14 -20.39
CA ASP A 12 10.52 -20.78 -20.70
C ASP A 12 10.31 -22.21 -20.15
N THR A 13 11.19 -22.73 -19.30
CA THR A 13 11.02 -24.10 -18.78
C THR A 13 11.35 -24.24 -17.30
N ARG A 14 10.62 -23.56 -16.42
CA ARG A 14 10.37 -24.02 -15.04
C ARG A 14 9.01 -23.52 -14.56
N GLU A 15 7.95 -24.08 -15.13
CA GLU A 15 6.75 -24.36 -14.33
C GLU A 15 7.19 -25.33 -13.22
N SER A 16 7.62 -24.80 -12.08
CA SER A 16 7.61 -25.59 -10.86
C SER A 16 6.16 -25.69 -10.41
N THR A 17 5.53 -26.78 -10.83
CA THR A 17 4.45 -27.43 -10.10
C THR A 17 4.90 -27.67 -8.67
N ASP A 18 4.72 -26.66 -7.84
CA ASP A 18 4.78 -26.77 -6.40
C ASP A 18 3.42 -26.33 -5.87
N THR A 19 2.44 -27.22 -6.06
CA THR A 19 1.02 -27.06 -5.73
C THR A 19 0.74 -27.11 -4.22
N GLY A 20 1.79 -27.07 -3.38
CA GLY A 20 1.65 -26.89 -1.94
C GLY A 20 1.48 -25.42 -1.59
N PHE A 21 0.30 -25.06 -1.07
CA PHE A 21 0.05 -23.75 -0.46
C PHE A 21 0.95 -23.62 0.78
N SER A 22 2.16 -23.08 0.60
CA SER A 22 3.07 -22.80 1.70
C SER A 22 2.89 -21.35 2.14
N PRO A 23 2.40 -21.08 3.36
CA PRO A 23 2.19 -19.71 3.83
C PRO A 23 3.49 -18.89 3.85
N LEU A 24 4.65 -19.56 3.93
CA LEU A 24 5.95 -18.91 3.85
C LEU A 24 6.25 -18.33 2.45
N LYS A 25 5.71 -18.92 1.39
CA LYS A 25 5.84 -18.38 0.02
C LYS A 25 5.05 -17.07 -0.17
N LEU A 26 4.08 -16.78 0.70
CA LEU A 26 3.38 -15.49 0.69
C LEU A 26 4.27 -14.35 1.21
N LEU A 27 5.26 -14.66 2.05
CA LEU A 27 6.05 -13.67 2.79
C LEU A 27 7.49 -13.53 2.29
N LEU A 28 8.00 -14.55 1.60
CA LEU A 28 9.37 -14.56 1.10
C LEU A 28 9.46 -14.08 -0.36
N PRO A 29 10.61 -13.49 -0.76
CA PRO A 29 10.85 -13.12 -2.15
C PRO A 29 10.76 -14.34 -3.08
N VAL A 30 10.39 -14.08 -4.34
CA VAL A 30 10.42 -15.10 -5.40
C VAL A 30 11.85 -15.67 -5.51
N ASP A 31 11.97 -16.99 -5.64
CA ASP A 31 13.24 -17.73 -5.70
C ASP A 31 14.16 -17.61 -4.46
N TYR A 32 13.59 -17.30 -3.29
CA TYR A 32 14.32 -17.36 -2.01
C TYR A 32 14.87 -18.79 -1.75
N PRO A 33 16.12 -18.96 -1.27
CA PRO A 33 17.06 -17.91 -0.83
C PRO A 33 18.00 -17.36 -1.91
N VAL A 34 17.94 -17.87 -3.14
CA VAL A 34 18.93 -17.55 -4.19
C VAL A 34 18.78 -16.13 -4.72
N SER A 35 17.58 -15.56 -4.66
CA SER A 35 17.28 -14.20 -5.15
C SER A 35 17.75 -13.06 -4.24
N VAL A 36 18.20 -13.35 -3.02
CA VAL A 36 18.58 -12.34 -2.02
C VAL A 36 19.98 -12.57 -1.47
N ARG A 37 20.53 -11.53 -0.82
CA ARG A 37 21.82 -11.66 -0.14
C ARG A 37 21.71 -12.51 1.13
N PRO A 38 22.79 -13.18 1.58
CA PRO A 38 22.76 -14.08 2.75
C PRO A 38 22.27 -13.41 4.05
N GLU A 39 22.44 -12.11 4.19
CA GLU A 39 22.04 -11.34 5.38
C GLU A 39 20.53 -11.10 5.46
N TYR A 40 19.78 -11.32 4.37
CA TYR A 40 18.36 -11.01 4.28
C TYR A 40 17.54 -11.71 5.36
N ALA A 41 17.76 -13.00 5.60
CA ALA A 41 16.98 -13.77 6.57
C ALA A 41 17.11 -13.19 7.99
N ARG A 42 18.35 -12.85 8.39
CA ARG A 42 18.64 -12.23 9.68
C ARG A 42 18.01 -10.84 9.76
N TYR A 43 18.18 -10.03 8.72
CA TYR A 43 17.59 -8.69 8.65
C TYR A 43 16.06 -8.74 8.76
N ALA A 44 15.39 -9.52 7.90
CA ALA A 44 13.93 -9.63 7.85
C ALA A 44 13.36 -10.20 9.16
N GLY A 45 14.01 -11.20 9.76
CA GLY A 45 13.58 -11.78 11.04
C GLY A 45 13.62 -10.77 12.19
N TRP A 46 14.72 -10.03 12.34
CA TRP A 46 14.81 -8.97 13.36
C TRP A 46 13.89 -7.79 13.06
N GLN A 47 13.71 -7.43 11.80
CA GLN A 47 12.79 -6.38 11.40
C GLN A 47 11.33 -6.77 11.72
N PHE A 48 10.96 -8.04 11.56
CA PHE A 48 9.64 -8.56 11.93
C PHE A 48 9.39 -8.41 13.44
N VAL A 49 10.36 -8.82 14.28
CA VAL A 49 10.27 -8.65 15.73
C VAL A 49 10.18 -7.16 16.10
N ALA A 50 11.03 -6.32 15.51
CA ALA A 50 11.02 -4.88 15.74
C ALA A 50 9.67 -4.24 15.35
N SER A 51 9.07 -4.68 14.24
CA SER A 51 7.75 -4.22 13.80
C SER A 51 6.63 -4.63 14.77
N ILE A 52 6.68 -5.84 15.36
CA ILE A 52 5.73 -6.26 16.40
C ILE A 52 5.87 -5.36 17.63
N CYS A 53 7.10 -5.20 18.14
CA CYS A 53 7.36 -4.37 19.32
C CYS A 53 6.95 -2.91 19.09
N GLY A 54 7.31 -2.33 17.94
CA GLY A 54 6.96 -0.95 17.57
C GLY A 54 5.45 -0.75 17.43
N SER A 55 4.75 -1.70 16.82
CA SER A 55 3.29 -1.64 16.68
C SER A 55 2.61 -1.72 18.05
N ALA A 56 3.03 -2.65 18.92
CA ALA A 56 2.52 -2.74 20.28
C ALA A 56 2.77 -1.43 21.06
N ALA A 57 3.98 -0.86 21.00
CA ALA A 57 4.31 0.41 21.63
C ALA A 57 3.45 1.58 21.11
N SER A 58 3.12 1.59 19.82
CA SER A 58 2.25 2.64 19.23
C SER A 58 0.83 2.63 19.80
N VAL A 59 0.31 1.45 20.18
CA VAL A 59 -0.98 1.32 20.87
C VAL A 59 -0.91 1.99 22.24
N PHE A 60 0.14 1.71 23.03
CA PHE A 60 0.35 2.38 24.32
C PHE A 60 0.43 3.90 24.17
N GLY A 61 1.17 4.39 23.17
CA GLY A 61 1.27 5.83 22.90
C GLY A 61 -0.09 6.47 22.58
N THR A 62 -0.90 5.80 21.76
CA THR A 62 -2.25 6.26 21.40
C THR A 62 -3.18 6.29 22.62
N GLN A 63 -3.14 5.24 23.46
CA GLN A 63 -3.91 5.18 24.71
C GLN A 63 -3.52 6.31 25.67
N ALA A 64 -2.22 6.62 25.79
CA ALA A 64 -1.74 7.72 26.62
C ALA A 64 -2.25 9.09 26.12
N LEU A 65 -2.28 9.31 24.80
CA LEU A 65 -2.84 10.54 24.20
C LEU A 65 -4.33 10.69 24.49
N PHE A 66 -5.11 9.61 24.37
CA PHE A 66 -6.53 9.65 24.69
C PHE A 66 -6.79 9.91 26.17
N CYS A 67 -6.00 9.30 27.05
CA CYS A 67 -6.05 9.59 28.49
C CYS A 67 -5.72 11.06 28.78
N ALA A 68 -4.70 11.63 28.11
CA ALA A 68 -4.34 13.04 28.24
C ALA A 68 -5.42 13.98 27.69
N ALA A 69 -6.18 13.55 26.68
CA ALA A 69 -7.33 14.26 26.13
C ALA A 69 -8.62 14.12 26.98
N GLY A 70 -8.57 13.39 28.10
CA GLY A 70 -9.71 13.23 29.02
C GLY A 70 -10.69 12.12 28.64
N MET A 71 -10.32 11.19 27.77
CA MET A 71 -11.15 10.03 27.42
C MET A 71 -10.92 8.86 28.40
N ASP A 72 -12.02 8.18 28.79
CA ASP A 72 -11.95 6.96 29.60
C ASP A 72 -11.17 5.85 28.87
N VAL A 73 -10.24 5.18 29.55
CA VAL A 73 -9.36 4.14 28.97
C VAL A 73 -10.13 2.99 28.30
N SER A 74 -11.36 2.70 28.75
CA SER A 74 -12.21 1.64 28.20
C SER A 74 -12.73 1.93 26.79
N ALA A 75 -13.00 3.20 26.45
CA ALA A 75 -13.56 3.57 25.15
C ALA A 75 -12.53 3.45 24.00
N PRO A 76 -11.29 3.94 24.12
CA PRO A 76 -10.23 3.69 23.15
C PRO A 76 -9.86 2.21 22.99
N LEU A 77 -9.96 1.40 24.05
CA LEU A 77 -9.71 -0.04 23.97
C LEU A 77 -10.80 -0.80 23.18
N ALA A 78 -12.07 -0.44 23.37
CA ALA A 78 -13.17 -0.99 22.59
C ALA A 78 -13.06 -0.57 21.11
N ALA A 79 -12.75 0.70 20.86
CA ALA A 79 -12.50 1.21 19.52
C ALA A 79 -11.31 0.52 18.86
N SER A 80 -10.16 0.41 19.54
CA SER A 80 -8.97 -0.23 18.98
C SER A 80 -9.21 -1.70 18.63
N THR A 81 -9.98 -2.44 19.42
CA THR A 81 -10.31 -3.83 19.14
C THR A 81 -11.17 -3.98 17.88
N ALA A 82 -12.20 -3.13 17.73
CA ALA A 82 -13.03 -3.10 16.53
C ALA A 82 -12.23 -2.71 15.27
N TRP A 83 -11.27 -1.79 15.42
CA TRP A 83 -10.38 -1.37 14.34
C TRP A 83 -9.38 -2.45 13.96
N VAL A 84 -8.78 -3.15 14.92
CA VAL A 84 -7.89 -4.29 14.66
C VAL A 84 -8.61 -5.40 13.91
N LEU A 85 -9.87 -5.69 14.23
CA LEU A 85 -10.64 -6.70 13.52
C LEU A 85 -10.96 -6.26 12.08
N LYS A 86 -11.46 -5.03 11.91
CA LYS A 86 -11.78 -4.45 10.59
C LYS A 86 -10.54 -4.35 9.70
N ASP A 87 -9.46 -3.78 10.24
CA ASP A 87 -8.23 -3.50 9.52
C ASP A 87 -7.38 -4.77 9.33
N GLY A 88 -7.39 -5.68 10.30
CA GLY A 88 -6.71 -6.97 10.21
C GLY A 88 -7.22 -7.80 9.05
N ILE A 89 -8.55 -7.92 8.90
CA ILE A 89 -9.17 -8.60 7.74
C ILE A 89 -8.79 -7.91 6.42
N GLY A 90 -8.78 -6.59 6.39
CA GLY A 90 -8.34 -5.83 5.21
C GLY A 90 -6.85 -6.03 4.86
N GLN A 91 -5.97 -6.17 5.85
CA GLN A 91 -4.54 -6.35 5.62
C GLN A 91 -4.19 -7.72 5.01
N PHE A 92 -4.96 -8.77 5.31
CA PHE A 92 -4.81 -10.07 4.65
C PHE A 92 -4.97 -9.98 3.13
N GLY A 93 -5.86 -9.11 2.63
CA GLY A 93 -6.03 -8.88 1.19
C GLY A 93 -4.77 -8.33 0.52
N GLY A 94 -4.04 -7.44 1.19
CA GLY A 94 -2.77 -6.90 0.71
C GLY A 94 -1.68 -7.96 0.60
N ILE A 95 -1.56 -8.83 1.60
CA ILE A 95 -0.57 -9.93 1.63
C ILE A 95 -0.82 -10.90 0.47
N MET A 96 -2.07 -11.31 0.29
CA MET A 96 -2.47 -12.20 -0.81
C MET A 96 -2.18 -11.57 -2.17
N PHE A 97 -2.52 -10.29 -2.34
CA PHE A 97 -2.26 -9.56 -3.58
C PHE A 97 -0.77 -9.44 -3.90
N SER A 98 0.08 -9.09 -2.92
CA SER A 98 1.53 -9.02 -3.14
C SER A 98 2.13 -10.35 -3.55
N SER A 99 1.63 -11.47 -3.00
CA SER A 99 2.11 -12.78 -3.36
C SER A 99 1.72 -13.18 -4.79
N VAL A 100 0.53 -12.82 -5.25
CA VAL A 100 0.04 -13.14 -6.60
C VAL A 100 0.67 -12.23 -7.68
N VAL A 101 0.93 -10.96 -7.35
CA VAL A 101 1.41 -9.97 -8.32
C VAL A 101 2.94 -9.83 -8.34
N GLY A 102 3.61 -10.20 -7.24
CA GLY A 102 5.06 -10.48 -7.14
C GLY A 102 5.96 -9.56 -7.95
N THR A 103 6.50 -10.07 -9.05
CA THR A 103 7.50 -9.40 -9.91
C THR A 103 6.91 -8.50 -11.00
N ARG A 104 5.57 -8.45 -11.13
CA ARG A 104 4.92 -7.69 -12.22
C ARG A 104 5.06 -6.18 -12.04
N PHE A 105 5.30 -5.70 -10.81
CA PHE A 105 5.50 -4.27 -10.52
C PHE A 105 6.75 -3.70 -11.23
N ASP A 106 7.79 -4.51 -11.38
CA ASP A 106 9.05 -4.10 -12.02
C ASP A 106 8.95 -4.00 -13.54
N THR A 107 7.97 -4.69 -14.15
CA THR A 107 7.86 -4.79 -15.62
C THR A 107 7.22 -3.53 -16.23
N ASN A 108 6.34 -2.85 -15.50
CA ASN A 108 5.69 -1.62 -15.98
C ASN A 108 5.28 -0.72 -14.80
N PRO A 109 6.26 -0.05 -14.14
CA PRO A 109 5.98 0.70 -12.91
C PRO A 109 5.04 1.91 -13.15
N ARG A 110 5.01 2.47 -14.37
CA ARG A 110 4.09 3.56 -14.74
C ARG A 110 2.63 3.09 -14.71
N LEU A 111 2.36 1.96 -15.33
CA LEU A 111 1.03 1.35 -15.32
C LEU A 111 0.61 1.04 -13.88
N TRP A 112 1.50 0.46 -13.08
CA TRP A 112 1.17 0.08 -11.71
C TRP A 112 0.94 1.26 -10.77
N ILE A 113 1.61 2.41 -10.98
CA ILE A 113 1.25 3.66 -10.30
C ILE A 113 -0.18 4.08 -10.66
N PHE A 114 -0.53 4.07 -11.95
CA PHE A 114 -1.89 4.43 -12.36
C PHE A 114 -2.95 3.45 -11.84
N VAL A 115 -2.70 2.14 -11.95
CA VAL A 115 -3.57 1.08 -11.41
C VAL A 115 -3.72 1.23 -9.90
N SER A 116 -2.64 1.54 -9.17
CA SER A 116 -2.72 1.77 -7.73
C SER A 116 -3.63 2.94 -7.38
N ALA A 117 -3.57 4.04 -8.13
CA ALA A 117 -4.46 5.18 -7.91
C ALA A 117 -5.92 4.84 -8.23
N ALA A 118 -6.18 4.10 -9.31
CA ALA A 118 -7.52 3.62 -9.66
C ALA A 118 -8.11 2.70 -8.58
N VAL A 119 -7.30 1.80 -8.01
CA VAL A 119 -7.72 0.93 -6.90
C VAL A 119 -7.98 1.75 -5.63
N LEU A 120 -7.20 2.80 -5.37
CA LEU A 120 -7.44 3.71 -4.24
C LEU A 120 -8.80 4.40 -4.38
N ASP A 121 -9.07 4.98 -5.56
CA ASP A 121 -10.34 5.68 -5.78
C ASP A 121 -11.53 4.73 -5.73
N ALA A 122 -11.40 3.51 -6.26
CA ALA A 122 -12.42 2.47 -6.13
C ALA A 122 -12.70 2.12 -4.65
N SER A 123 -11.67 2.09 -3.80
CA SER A 123 -11.84 1.86 -2.36
C SER A 123 -12.59 3.01 -1.68
N VAL A 124 -12.31 4.26 -2.06
CA VAL A 124 -12.99 5.45 -1.54
C VAL A 124 -14.46 5.43 -1.93
N VAL A 125 -14.76 5.12 -3.20
CA VAL A 125 -16.15 4.96 -3.67
C VAL A 125 -16.88 3.85 -2.90
N LEU A 126 -16.21 2.71 -2.66
CA LEU A 126 -16.80 1.61 -1.89
C LEU A 126 -17.11 2.03 -0.43
N GLU A 127 -16.25 2.84 0.17
CA GLU A 127 -16.48 3.44 1.49
C GLU A 127 -17.67 4.40 1.52
N MET A 128 -17.86 5.17 0.45
CA MET A 128 -19.02 6.06 0.32
C MET A 128 -20.34 5.29 0.18
N ILE A 129 -20.31 4.13 -0.45
CA ILE A 129 -21.50 3.28 -0.65
C ILE A 129 -21.79 2.42 0.60
N ALA A 130 -20.77 2.08 1.41
CA ALA A 130 -20.92 1.19 2.56
C ALA A 130 -22.06 1.57 3.54
N PRO A 131 -22.29 2.87 3.89
CA PRO A 131 -23.42 3.28 4.73
C PRO A 131 -24.80 2.96 4.13
N MET A 132 -24.91 2.81 2.80
CA MET A 132 -26.16 2.48 2.12
C MET A 132 -26.55 1.01 2.27
N ALA A 133 -25.66 0.16 2.78
CA ALA A 133 -25.91 -1.26 3.05
C ALA A 133 -25.55 -1.62 4.50
N PRO A 134 -26.36 -1.20 5.51
CA PRO A 134 -26.03 -1.39 6.93
C PRO A 134 -25.78 -2.86 7.33
N SER A 135 -26.50 -3.81 6.72
CA SER A 135 -26.33 -5.25 6.95
C SER A 135 -25.01 -5.81 6.42
N ALA A 136 -24.40 -5.16 5.42
CA ALA A 136 -23.12 -5.52 4.83
C ALA A 136 -22.00 -4.52 5.17
N PHE A 137 -22.27 -3.52 6.01
CA PHE A 137 -21.37 -2.39 6.26
C PHE A 137 -19.96 -2.85 6.63
N LEU A 138 -19.85 -3.77 7.60
CA LEU A 138 -18.55 -4.27 8.06
C LEU A 138 -17.78 -4.99 6.94
N MET A 139 -18.48 -5.78 6.12
CA MET A 139 -17.88 -6.48 4.99
C MET A 139 -17.37 -5.49 3.93
N LEU A 140 -18.19 -4.52 3.53
CA LEU A 140 -17.82 -3.51 2.55
C LEU A 140 -16.67 -2.62 3.04
N ALA A 141 -16.70 -2.23 4.32
CA ALA A 141 -15.63 -1.46 4.95
C ALA A 141 -14.31 -2.25 5.00
N SER A 142 -14.35 -3.55 5.32
CA SER A 142 -13.16 -4.41 5.30
C SER A 142 -12.61 -4.62 3.89
N VAL A 143 -13.46 -4.83 2.89
CA VAL A 143 -13.05 -4.94 1.48
C VAL A 143 -12.40 -3.64 1.00
N SER A 144 -13.01 -2.49 1.30
CA SER A 144 -12.44 -1.18 0.98
C SER A 144 -11.05 -1.01 1.58
N ASN A 145 -10.88 -1.34 2.87
CA ASN A 145 -9.57 -1.25 3.52
C ASN A 145 -8.53 -2.19 2.86
N GLY A 146 -8.96 -3.38 2.43
CA GLY A 146 -8.11 -4.28 1.65
C GLY A 146 -7.65 -3.67 0.33
N LEU A 147 -8.54 -3.03 -0.42
CA LEU A 147 -8.19 -2.32 -1.66
C LEU A 147 -7.21 -1.17 -1.41
N LYS A 148 -7.36 -0.41 -0.31
CA LYS A 148 -6.39 0.63 0.07
C LYS A 148 -5.01 0.05 0.32
N ASN A 149 -4.91 -1.04 1.07
CA ASN A 149 -3.64 -1.71 1.33
C ASN A 149 -2.99 -2.21 0.04
N VAL A 150 -3.78 -2.80 -0.86
CA VAL A 150 -3.34 -3.21 -2.20
C VAL A 150 -2.79 -2.03 -3.00
N SER A 151 -3.53 -0.91 -3.03
CA SER A 151 -3.09 0.32 -3.69
C SER A 151 -1.76 0.82 -3.13
N PHE A 152 -1.65 0.97 -1.81
CA PHE A 152 -0.44 1.49 -1.18
C PHE A 152 0.78 0.60 -1.42
N LEU A 153 0.58 -0.72 -1.41
CA LEU A 153 1.65 -1.67 -1.67
C LEU A 153 2.11 -1.62 -3.12
N ALA A 154 1.18 -1.62 -4.08
CA ALA A 154 1.48 -1.47 -5.51
C ALA A 154 2.20 -0.15 -5.81
N ALA A 155 1.72 0.95 -5.22
CA ALA A 155 2.33 2.27 -5.37
C ALA A 155 3.73 2.33 -4.73
N SER A 156 3.93 1.69 -3.58
CA SER A 156 5.21 1.63 -2.88
C SER A 156 6.25 0.86 -3.71
N ALA A 157 5.91 -0.34 -4.17
CA ALA A 157 6.77 -1.16 -5.01
C ALA A 157 7.16 -0.43 -6.30
N SER A 158 6.19 0.14 -7.01
CA SER A 158 6.43 0.87 -8.26
C SER A 158 7.28 2.14 -8.06
N ARG A 159 7.11 2.83 -6.92
CA ARG A 159 7.93 4.00 -6.57
C ARG A 159 9.39 3.65 -6.33
N ALA A 160 9.72 2.47 -5.82
CA ALA A 160 11.11 2.06 -5.63
C ALA A 160 11.87 2.08 -6.97
N THR A 161 11.28 1.50 -8.01
CA THR A 161 11.83 1.48 -9.37
C THR A 161 11.90 2.88 -9.99
N ILE A 162 10.85 3.68 -9.84
CA ILE A 162 10.82 5.06 -10.35
C ILE A 162 11.86 5.94 -9.65
N HIS A 163 11.96 5.88 -8.31
CA HIS A 163 12.92 6.68 -7.56
C HIS A 163 14.36 6.28 -7.91
N SER A 164 14.61 4.98 -8.08
CA SER A 164 15.91 4.49 -8.54
C SER A 164 16.28 5.04 -9.93
N HIS A 165 15.32 5.14 -10.84
CA HIS A 165 15.54 5.71 -12.17
C HIS A 165 15.74 7.23 -12.14
N LEU A 166 14.98 7.95 -11.32
CA LEU A 166 15.10 9.41 -11.19
C LEU A 166 16.36 9.87 -10.44
N ALA A 167 17.00 8.96 -9.68
CA ALA A 167 18.23 9.24 -8.94
C ALA A 167 19.47 9.21 -9.86
N LEU A 168 19.91 10.37 -10.33
CA LEU A 168 21.09 10.49 -11.21
C LEU A 168 22.43 10.51 -10.45
N GLY A 169 22.44 10.94 -9.18
CA GLY A 169 23.64 11.27 -8.43
C GLY A 169 24.03 10.27 -7.33
N LYS A 170 23.70 8.98 -7.49
CA LYS A 170 23.75 7.98 -6.39
C LYS A 170 22.97 8.45 -5.14
N ASN A 171 21.90 9.19 -5.37
CA ASN A 171 21.13 9.90 -4.34
C ASN A 171 19.72 9.32 -4.15
N LEU A 172 19.55 7.99 -4.34
CA LEU A 172 18.27 7.30 -4.20
C LEU A 172 17.60 7.55 -2.84
N ALA A 173 18.39 7.54 -1.77
CA ALA A 173 17.89 7.80 -0.42
C ALA A 173 17.32 9.22 -0.29
N ASP A 174 18.03 10.24 -0.79
CA ASP A 174 17.57 11.64 -0.75
C ASP A 174 16.29 11.82 -1.58
N VAL A 175 16.26 11.31 -2.81
CA VAL A 175 15.06 11.33 -3.66
C VAL A 175 13.87 10.69 -2.95
N THR A 176 14.07 9.52 -2.34
CA THR A 176 13.00 8.79 -1.64
C THR A 176 12.48 9.55 -0.43
N VAL A 177 13.38 10.08 0.40
CA VAL A 177 13.00 10.84 1.61
C VAL A 177 12.30 12.15 1.22
N LYS A 178 12.83 12.92 0.27
CA LYS A 178 12.22 14.18 -0.16
C LYS A 178 10.86 13.96 -0.81
N LYS A 179 10.69 12.90 -1.59
CA LYS A 179 9.38 12.55 -2.13
C LYS A 179 8.41 12.14 -1.02
N GLY A 180 8.89 11.45 0.01
CA GLY A 180 8.15 11.19 1.24
C GLY A 180 7.66 12.47 1.92
N SER A 181 8.54 13.46 2.12
CA SER A 181 8.17 14.76 2.70
C SER A 181 7.11 15.50 1.87
N GLN A 182 7.25 15.50 0.54
CA GLN A 182 6.23 16.09 -0.35
C GLN A 182 4.88 15.39 -0.22
N ASN A 183 4.87 14.06 -0.05
CA ASN A 183 3.65 13.30 0.17
C ASN A 183 2.97 13.66 1.49
N ILE A 184 3.74 13.89 2.56
CA ILE A 184 3.21 14.34 3.85
C ILE A 184 2.55 15.72 3.71
N VAL A 185 3.25 16.69 3.11
CA VAL A 185 2.72 18.06 2.92
C VAL A 185 1.45 18.04 2.08
N SER A 186 1.46 17.35 0.94
CA SER A 186 0.29 17.25 0.07
C SER A 186 -0.89 16.54 0.75
N SER A 187 -0.65 15.50 1.54
CA SER A 187 -1.69 14.82 2.33
C SER A 187 -2.30 15.75 3.38
N MET A 188 -1.49 16.52 4.11
CA MET A 188 -2.00 17.49 5.09
C MET A 188 -2.89 18.56 4.44
N ILE A 189 -2.44 19.11 3.31
CA ILE A 189 -3.24 20.07 2.53
C ILE A 189 -4.53 19.40 2.06
N GLY A 190 -4.45 18.22 1.45
CA GLY A 190 -5.60 17.47 0.94
C GLY A 190 -6.63 17.13 2.03
N MET A 191 -6.19 16.71 3.22
CA MET A 191 -7.07 16.48 4.36
C MET A 191 -7.77 17.76 4.81
N GLY A 192 -7.02 18.87 4.94
CA GLY A 192 -7.59 20.18 5.27
C GLY A 192 -8.63 20.64 4.25
N THR A 193 -8.32 20.50 2.96
CA THR A 193 -9.26 20.79 1.87
C THR A 193 -10.48 19.89 1.92
N GLY A 194 -10.31 18.58 2.17
CA GLY A 194 -11.42 17.64 2.31
C GLY A 194 -12.37 18.02 3.44
N ILE A 195 -11.83 18.34 4.62
CA ILE A 195 -12.63 18.81 5.77
C ILE A 195 -13.40 20.08 5.39
N ALA A 196 -12.72 21.09 4.81
CA ALA A 196 -13.35 22.34 4.40
C ALA A 196 -14.43 22.16 3.31
N LEU A 197 -14.23 21.23 2.37
CA LEU A 197 -15.25 20.92 1.36
C LEU A 197 -16.45 20.25 2.02
N THR A 198 -16.23 19.21 2.83
CA THR A 198 -17.35 18.50 3.49
C THR A 198 -18.17 19.39 4.41
N SER A 199 -17.60 20.45 5.00
CA SER A 199 -18.36 21.40 5.81
C SER A 199 -19.23 22.37 5.01
N VAL A 200 -18.90 22.62 3.74
CA VAL A 200 -19.64 23.54 2.86
C VAL A 200 -20.66 22.81 1.99
N VAL A 201 -20.27 21.66 1.41
CA VAL A 201 -21.10 20.92 0.43
C VAL A 201 -21.59 19.58 0.96
N GLY A 202 -21.26 19.18 2.18
CA GLY A 202 -21.68 17.89 2.73
C GLY A 202 -20.99 16.69 2.07
N LEU A 203 -21.69 15.55 2.00
CA LEU A 203 -21.19 14.28 1.44
C LEU A 203 -21.68 14.05 0.00
N GLU A 204 -21.73 15.11 -0.80
CA GLU A 204 -22.18 15.07 -2.18
C GLU A 204 -21.27 14.19 -3.06
N SER A 205 -21.86 13.15 -3.66
CA SER A 205 -21.10 12.11 -4.38
C SER A 205 -20.36 12.67 -5.61
N PHE A 206 -20.91 13.69 -6.27
CA PHE A 206 -20.27 14.29 -7.45
C PHE A 206 -18.95 15.01 -7.12
N VAL A 207 -18.83 15.59 -5.91
CA VAL A 207 -17.61 16.27 -5.46
C VAL A 207 -16.50 15.26 -5.22
N ALA A 208 -16.82 14.15 -4.55
CA ALA A 208 -15.88 13.05 -4.36
C ALA A 208 -15.44 12.44 -5.70
N MET A 209 -16.35 12.26 -6.65
CA MET A 209 -16.01 11.77 -7.99
C MET A 209 -15.12 12.75 -8.77
N ALA A 210 -15.34 14.06 -8.64
CA ALA A 210 -14.48 15.08 -9.24
C ALA A 210 -13.06 15.05 -8.63
N LEU A 211 -12.94 14.86 -7.31
CA LEU A 211 -11.66 14.71 -6.63
C LEU A 211 -10.93 13.43 -7.07
N CYS A 212 -11.64 12.30 -7.20
CA CYS A 212 -11.07 11.06 -7.75
C CYS A 212 -10.59 11.26 -9.20
N ALA A 213 -11.38 11.91 -10.05
CA ALA A 213 -10.97 12.23 -11.42
C ALA A 213 -9.69 13.10 -11.42
N GLY A 214 -9.63 14.12 -10.57
CA GLY A 214 -8.43 14.95 -10.39
C GLY A 214 -7.22 14.14 -9.93
N HIS A 215 -7.40 13.21 -8.99
CA HIS A 215 -6.36 12.30 -8.51
C HIS A 215 -5.82 11.39 -9.64
N LEU A 216 -6.69 10.77 -10.43
CA LEU A 216 -6.28 9.95 -11.58
C LEU A 216 -5.56 10.75 -12.67
N ILE A 217 -6.08 11.93 -13.01
CA ILE A 217 -5.45 12.81 -14.00
C ILE A 217 -4.06 13.23 -13.51
N GLY A 218 -3.96 13.70 -12.25
CA GLY A 218 -2.68 14.08 -11.65
C GLY A 218 -1.68 12.92 -11.62
N THR A 219 -2.15 11.72 -11.29
CA THR A 219 -1.33 10.51 -11.28
C THR A 219 -0.84 10.17 -12.69
N HIS A 220 -1.73 10.13 -13.68
CA HIS A 220 -1.37 9.88 -15.08
C HIS A 220 -0.33 10.88 -15.58
N LEU A 221 -0.55 12.18 -15.33
CA LEU A 221 0.39 13.22 -15.72
C LEU A 221 1.76 13.03 -15.05
N SER A 222 1.79 12.64 -13.77
CA SER A 222 3.04 12.43 -13.02
C SER A 222 3.93 11.34 -13.62
N VAL A 223 3.35 10.31 -14.24
CA VAL A 223 4.09 9.17 -14.82
C VAL A 223 4.26 9.25 -16.34
N SER A 224 3.49 10.10 -17.02
CA SER A 224 3.44 10.19 -18.49
C SER A 224 4.80 10.45 -19.16
N LYS A 225 5.69 11.22 -18.51
CA LYS A 225 7.02 11.59 -19.02
C LYS A 225 8.17 10.77 -18.43
N ILE A 226 7.88 9.79 -17.59
CA ILE A 226 8.89 8.92 -17.00
C ILE A 226 9.27 7.85 -18.04
N THR A 227 10.56 7.64 -18.28
CA THR A 227 11.07 6.64 -19.24
C THR A 227 11.75 5.48 -18.50
N VAL A 228 10.95 4.76 -17.71
CA VAL A 228 11.35 3.56 -16.95
C VAL A 228 10.81 2.32 -17.65
#